data_AF-W7FK51-F1
#
_entry.id   AF-W7FK51-F1
#
_cell.length_a   1.000
_cell.length_b   1.000
_cell.length_c   1.000
_cell.angle_alpha   90.00
_cell.angle_beta   90.00
_cell.angle_gamma   90.00
#
_symmetry.space_group_name_H-M   'P 1'
#
loop_
_entity.id
_entity.type
_entity.pdbx_description
1 polymer ?
#
loop_
_entity_poly.entity_id
_entity_poly.type
_entity_poly.pdbx_seq_one_letter_code
_entity_poly.pdbx_strand_id
1 'polypeptide(L)'
;MPKPPFSNITQKLGNLLNICKDMCRKGYNCYYIKEKENDKGSQEDVRCHIKNKINIKRNEEKAKKGETLDQMEKLLLDLTQGKYKAEKHYVYTIDGYRLNLYRIVNNNSENIINDKVVQKERINEQVFEEDKKEVFCLNHGLFESSINYTCKGYNSLTFQIFSNNHDVWISNNRGNNFTQYVGKNIAINKLRENYTEEDLRDLGLNIKSDQIEKEMRKKKKKKKKKKKKKKKKKEIYRHAYTYYIILYS
;
A
#
# COMPACT_ATOMS: atom_id res chain seq x y z
N MET A 1 -25.44 -38.78 -10.76
CA MET A 1 -24.32 -38.09 -11.44
C MET A 1 -23.01 -38.59 -10.85
N PRO A 2 -22.05 -39.07 -11.64
CA PRO A 2 -20.76 -39.51 -11.11
C PRO A 2 -19.96 -38.29 -10.62
N LYS A 3 -19.37 -38.40 -9.43
CA LYS A 3 -18.48 -37.36 -8.89
C LYS A 3 -17.19 -37.33 -9.72
N PRO A 4 -16.72 -36.15 -10.17
CA PRO A 4 -15.50 -36.07 -10.97
C PRO A 4 -14.28 -36.52 -10.13
N PRO A 5 -13.31 -37.21 -10.75
CA PRO A 5 -12.14 -37.71 -10.04
C PRO A 5 -11.27 -36.57 -9.52
N PHE A 6 -10.72 -36.74 -8.31
CA PHE A 6 -9.91 -35.75 -7.61
C PHE A 6 -8.70 -35.23 -8.42
N SER A 7 -8.20 -36.02 -9.37
CA SER A 7 -7.09 -35.66 -10.26
C SER A 7 -7.37 -34.42 -11.12
N ASN A 8 -8.62 -34.23 -11.56
CA ASN A 8 -9.02 -33.05 -12.35
C ASN A 8 -9.01 -31.76 -11.52
N ILE A 9 -9.25 -31.85 -10.21
CA ILE A 9 -9.20 -30.70 -9.29
C ILE A 9 -7.75 -30.29 -9.06
N THR A 10 -6.85 -31.27 -8.89
CA THR A 10 -5.43 -31.00 -8.65
C THR A 10 -4.74 -30.38 -9.87
N GLN A 11 -5.07 -30.83 -11.09
CA GLN A 11 -4.57 -30.20 -12.32
C GLN A 11 -5.10 -28.77 -12.50
N LYS A 12 -6.38 -28.51 -12.21
CA LYS A 12 -6.95 -27.15 -12.26
C LYS A 12 -6.30 -26.22 -11.24
N LEU A 13 -6.03 -26.70 -10.02
CA LEU A 13 -5.33 -25.92 -8.99
C LEU A 13 -3.86 -25.68 -9.33
N GLY A 14 -3.18 -26.65 -9.94
CA GLY A 14 -1.81 -26.50 -10.43
C GLY A 14 -1.69 -25.43 -11.51
N ASN A 15 -2.63 -25.42 -12.47
CA ASN A 15 -2.71 -24.39 -13.50
C ASN A 15 -3.04 -23.01 -12.91
N LEU A 16 -3.95 -22.94 -11.94
CA LEU A 16 -4.25 -21.69 -11.23
C LEU A 16 -3.02 -21.16 -10.49
N LEU A 17 -2.26 -22.01 -9.80
CA LEU A 17 -1.06 -21.61 -9.06
C LEU A 17 0.03 -21.06 -9.99
N ASN A 18 0.14 -21.59 -11.22
CA ASN A 18 1.07 -21.09 -12.24
C ASN A 18 0.60 -19.75 -12.79
N ILE A 19 -0.71 -19.58 -13.06
CA ILE A 19 -1.30 -18.30 -13.46
C ILE A 19 -1.08 -17.24 -12.36
N CYS A 20 -1.32 -17.58 -11.09
CA CYS A 20 -1.09 -16.67 -9.97
C CYS A 20 0.40 -16.30 -9.82
N LYS A 21 1.33 -17.26 -10.01
CA LYS A 21 2.77 -16.97 -9.99
C LYS A 21 3.20 -16.05 -11.13
N ASP A 22 2.59 -16.19 -12.31
CA ASP A 22 2.85 -15.31 -13.45
C ASP A 22 2.22 -13.93 -13.27
N MET A 23 1.03 -13.82 -12.67
CA MET A 23 0.43 -12.53 -12.28
C MET A 23 1.28 -11.80 -11.24
N CYS A 24 1.78 -12.49 -10.22
CA CYS A 24 2.66 -11.89 -9.21
C CYS A 24 4.04 -11.48 -9.76
N ARG A 25 4.53 -12.14 -10.82
CA ARG A 25 5.84 -11.82 -11.42
C ARG A 25 5.79 -10.74 -12.50
N LYS A 26 4.71 -10.69 -13.28
CA LYS A 26 4.62 -9.79 -14.44
C LYS A 26 3.91 -8.47 -14.16
N GLY A 27 3.32 -8.28 -12.97
CA GLY A 27 2.81 -6.98 -12.56
C GLY A 27 1.84 -6.35 -13.56
N TYR A 28 0.99 -7.17 -14.19
CA TYR A 28 -0.05 -6.67 -15.07
C TYR A 28 -1.08 -5.92 -14.22
N ASN A 29 -0.89 -4.61 -14.10
CA ASN A 29 -2.00 -3.71 -13.80
C ASN A 29 -3.02 -3.91 -14.93
N CYS A 30 -4.19 -4.46 -14.61
CA CYS A 30 -5.28 -4.70 -15.55
C CYS A 30 -5.96 -3.41 -16.07
N TYR A 31 -5.34 -2.25 -15.83
CA TYR A 31 -5.89 -0.94 -16.14
C TYR A 31 -4.91 -0.21 -17.05
N TYR A 32 -5.18 -0.27 -18.36
CA TYR A 32 -4.52 0.57 -19.34
C TYR A 32 -5.08 1.99 -19.23
N ILE A 33 -4.28 2.93 -18.70
CA ILE A 33 -4.52 4.36 -18.85
C ILE A 33 -3.81 4.78 -20.14
N LYS A 34 -4.55 5.24 -21.14
CA LYS A 34 -3.95 5.81 -22.36
C LYS A 34 -3.28 7.14 -22.00
N GLU A 35 -1.96 7.19 -22.08
CA GLU A 35 -1.22 8.44 -22.03
C GLU A 35 -1.51 9.25 -23.31
N LYS A 36 -1.83 10.54 -23.17
CA LYS A 36 -1.99 11.45 -24.30
C LYS A 36 -0.62 11.82 -24.86
N GLU A 37 -0.37 11.48 -26.12
CA GLU A 37 0.81 11.91 -26.88
C GLU A 37 0.76 13.44 -27.09
N ASN A 38 1.86 14.11 -26.75
CA ASN A 38 2.11 15.48 -27.19
C ASN A 38 3.45 15.50 -27.94
N ASP A 39 3.35 15.60 -29.27
CA ASP A 39 4.45 15.92 -30.17
C ASP A 39 4.90 17.38 -30.00
N LYS A 40 6.22 17.60 -29.95
CA LYS A 40 7.00 18.38 -30.94
C LYS A 40 8.39 18.70 -30.38
N GLY A 41 9.41 18.38 -31.18
CA GLY A 41 10.81 18.58 -30.86
C GLY A 41 11.35 19.99 -31.03
N SER A 42 12.55 20.21 -30.49
CA SER A 42 13.66 20.93 -31.13
C SER A 42 14.93 20.68 -30.32
N GLN A 43 16.02 20.62 -31.06
CA GLN A 43 17.39 20.31 -30.68
C GLN A 43 18.09 21.62 -30.31
N GLU A 44 18.90 21.64 -29.23
CA GLU A 44 20.26 22.25 -29.15
C GLU A 44 20.76 22.56 -27.72
N ASP A 45 22.08 22.40 -27.59
CA ASP A 45 23.04 22.99 -26.65
C ASP A 45 23.34 22.38 -25.26
N VAL A 46 24.26 21.42 -25.36
CA VAL A 46 25.14 20.82 -24.34
C VAL A 46 26.09 21.86 -23.74
N ARG A 47 25.67 22.65 -22.74
CA ARG A 47 26.64 23.27 -21.78
C ARG A 47 26.12 23.70 -20.40
N CYS A 48 24.94 23.26 -19.95
CA CYS A 48 24.41 23.60 -18.60
C CYS A 48 24.29 22.40 -17.62
N HIS A 49 24.79 21.23 -17.99
CA HIS A 49 24.44 19.94 -17.37
C HIS A 49 25.00 19.60 -15.98
N ILE A 50 25.79 20.47 -15.33
CA ILE A 50 26.33 20.18 -13.99
C ILE A 50 25.57 20.93 -12.87
N LYS A 51 25.25 22.22 -13.08
CA LYS A 51 24.49 23.00 -12.08
C LYS A 51 22.99 22.66 -12.09
N ASN A 52 22.44 22.34 -13.26
CA ASN A 52 21.04 21.90 -13.37
C ASN A 52 20.80 20.50 -12.76
N LYS A 53 21.76 19.55 -12.80
CA LYS A 53 21.59 18.24 -12.13
C LYS A 53 21.48 18.35 -10.60
N ILE A 54 22.17 19.31 -9.98
CA ILE A 54 22.15 19.50 -8.53
C ILE A 54 20.85 20.18 -8.09
N ASN A 55 20.36 21.17 -8.86
CA ASN A 55 19.07 21.80 -8.61
C ASN A 55 17.88 20.90 -8.99
N ILE A 56 17.99 20.06 -10.03
CA ILE A 56 16.99 19.05 -10.37
C ILE A 56 16.94 17.97 -9.28
N LYS A 57 18.06 17.47 -8.75
CA LYS A 57 18.05 16.53 -7.61
C LYS A 57 17.46 17.15 -6.34
N ARG A 58 17.80 18.41 -6.02
CA ARG A 58 17.21 19.12 -4.87
C ARG A 58 15.72 19.43 -5.08
N ASN A 59 15.28 19.67 -6.31
CA ASN A 59 13.88 19.91 -6.64
C ASN A 59 13.08 18.60 -6.75
N GLU A 60 13.68 17.47 -7.16
CA GLU A 60 13.09 16.14 -7.07
C GLU A 60 12.96 15.67 -5.61
N GLU A 61 13.94 15.99 -4.76
CA GLU A 61 13.85 15.72 -3.32
C GLU A 61 12.86 16.64 -2.59
N LYS A 62 12.65 17.87 -3.08
CA LYS A 62 11.64 18.80 -2.55
C LYS A 62 10.23 18.60 -3.14
N ALA A 63 10.11 18.07 -4.36
CA ALA A 63 8.83 17.70 -4.99
C ALA A 63 8.28 16.34 -4.52
N LYS A 64 9.12 15.50 -3.89
CA LYS A 64 8.70 14.23 -3.24
C LYS A 64 7.94 14.39 -1.92
N LYS A 65 7.61 15.63 -1.53
CA LYS A 65 6.76 15.94 -0.36
C LYS A 65 5.33 16.36 -0.72
N GLY A 66 4.90 16.15 -1.97
CA GLY A 66 3.49 15.95 -2.29
C GLY A 66 3.20 14.45 -2.26
N GLU A 67 2.27 13.99 -1.43
CA GLU A 67 1.86 12.58 -1.42
C GLU A 67 1.46 12.18 -2.85
N THR A 68 2.23 11.28 -3.44
CA THR A 68 1.91 10.74 -4.75
C THR A 68 0.66 9.88 -4.60
N LEU A 69 -0.46 10.29 -5.21
CA LEU A 69 -1.71 9.54 -5.19
C LEU A 69 -1.48 8.07 -5.56
N ASP A 70 -2.12 7.17 -4.83
CA ASP A 70 -2.08 5.75 -5.12
C ASP A 70 -2.95 5.37 -6.33
N GLN A 71 -2.91 4.10 -6.73
CA GLN A 71 -3.64 3.61 -7.91
C GLN A 71 -5.16 3.73 -7.78
N MET A 72 -5.72 3.51 -6.58
CA MET A 72 -7.14 3.60 -6.32
C MET A 72 -7.61 5.07 -6.30
N GLU A 73 -6.83 5.94 -5.66
CA GLU A 73 -7.09 7.38 -5.62
C GLU A 73 -7.09 7.99 -7.02
N LYS A 74 -6.08 7.65 -7.85
CA LYS A 74 -6.01 8.07 -9.25
C LYS A 74 -7.18 7.55 -10.06
N LEU A 75 -7.44 6.25 -9.99
CA LEU A 75 -8.53 5.62 -10.74
C LEU A 75 -9.89 6.26 -10.41
N LEU A 76 -10.17 6.50 -9.13
CA LEU A 76 -11.45 7.06 -8.72
C LEU A 76 -11.60 8.50 -9.21
N LEU A 77 -10.53 9.30 -9.14
CA LEU A 77 -10.52 10.66 -9.67
C LEU A 77 -10.78 10.66 -11.19
N ASP A 78 -10.09 9.79 -11.94
CA ASP A 78 -10.22 9.68 -13.39
C ASP A 78 -11.63 9.22 -13.81
N LEU A 79 -12.17 8.18 -13.15
CA LEU A 79 -13.49 7.63 -13.46
C LEU A 79 -14.65 8.60 -13.16
N THR A 80 -14.46 9.46 -12.16
CA THR A 80 -15.50 10.40 -11.72
C THR A 80 -15.28 11.81 -12.26
N GLN A 81 -14.28 12.00 -13.13
CA GLN A 81 -13.88 13.30 -13.67
C GLN A 81 -13.61 14.33 -12.56
N GLY A 82 -13.09 13.87 -11.41
CA GLY A 82 -12.77 14.71 -10.28
C GLY A 82 -13.92 15.00 -9.32
N LYS A 83 -15.13 14.49 -9.55
CA LYS A 83 -16.30 14.76 -8.68
C LYS A 83 -16.18 14.09 -7.30
N TYR A 84 -15.61 12.88 -7.27
CA TYR A 84 -15.41 12.14 -6.02
C TYR A 84 -13.93 11.84 -5.82
N LYS A 85 -13.52 11.69 -4.56
CA LYS A 85 -12.17 11.26 -4.19
C LYS A 85 -12.23 10.05 -3.25
N ALA A 86 -11.20 9.21 -3.33
CA ALA A 86 -11.00 8.13 -2.37
C ALA A 86 -10.19 8.70 -1.19
N GLU A 87 -10.79 8.80 -0.02
CA GLU A 87 -10.07 9.10 1.22
C GLU A 87 -9.39 7.82 1.72
N LYS A 88 -8.06 7.85 1.81
CA LYS A 88 -7.26 6.70 2.22
C LYS A 88 -7.06 6.67 3.73
N HIS A 89 -7.42 5.56 4.35
CA HIS A 89 -7.18 5.27 5.77
C HIS A 89 -6.26 4.06 5.94
N TYR A 90 -5.39 4.10 6.94
CA TYR A 90 -4.52 2.98 7.28
C TYR A 90 -5.06 2.21 8.47
N VAL A 91 -5.28 0.92 8.29
CA VAL A 91 -5.62 -0.02 9.38
C VAL A 91 -4.44 -0.95 9.62
N TYR A 92 -4.07 -1.14 10.88
CA TYR A 92 -2.97 -2.02 11.27
C TYR A 92 -3.51 -3.30 11.91
N THR A 93 -2.91 -4.43 11.59
CA THR A 93 -3.27 -5.72 12.19
C THR A 93 -2.25 -6.13 13.24
N ILE A 94 -2.70 -6.86 14.28
CA ILE A 94 -1.86 -7.36 15.37
C ILE A 94 -0.69 -8.23 14.89
N ASP A 95 -0.82 -8.86 13.73
CA ASP A 95 0.19 -9.73 13.14
C ASP A 95 1.11 -9.02 12.14
N GLY A 96 0.99 -7.70 12.00
CA GLY A 96 2.04 -6.85 11.40
C GLY A 96 1.76 -6.30 10.01
N TYR A 97 0.50 -6.31 9.56
CA TYR A 97 0.12 -5.77 8.26
C TYR A 97 -0.46 -4.37 8.40
N ARG A 98 -0.24 -3.54 7.39
CA ARG A 98 -0.96 -2.30 7.13
C ARG A 98 -1.89 -2.53 5.94
N LEU A 99 -3.16 -2.27 6.13
CA LEU A 99 -4.22 -2.33 5.12
C LEU A 99 -4.60 -0.90 4.75
N ASN A 100 -4.76 -0.63 3.45
CA ASN A 100 -5.37 0.61 3.01
C ASN A 100 -6.87 0.38 2.85
N LEU A 101 -7.66 1.13 3.60
CA LEU A 101 -9.11 1.25 3.41
C LEU A 101 -9.38 2.55 2.64
N TYR A 102 -10.41 2.53 1.82
CA TYR A 102 -10.83 3.67 1.02
C TYR A 102 -12.25 4.06 1.36
N ARG A 103 -12.48 5.31 1.72
CA ARG A 103 -13.81 5.89 1.87
C ARG A 103 -14.12 6.76 0.65
N ILE A 104 -15.30 6.62 0.06
CA ILE A 104 -15.73 7.54 -1.00
C ILE A 104 -16.24 8.82 -0.37
N VAL A 105 -15.71 9.96 -0.81
CA VAL A 105 -16.16 11.27 -0.36
C VAL A 105 -16.28 12.24 -1.54
N ASN A 106 -17.09 13.28 -1.36
CA ASN A 106 -17.18 14.36 -2.33
C ASN A 106 -15.85 15.09 -2.45
N ASN A 107 -15.45 15.42 -3.68
CA ASN A 107 -14.29 16.23 -3.89
C ASN A 107 -14.71 17.71 -3.93
N ASN A 108 -14.52 18.41 -2.80
CA ASN A 108 -14.95 19.81 -2.65
C ASN A 108 -14.10 20.82 -3.46
N SER A 109 -13.30 20.36 -4.43
CA SER A 109 -12.50 21.24 -5.28
C SER A 109 -13.34 22.19 -6.14
N GLU A 110 -14.56 21.81 -6.50
CA GLU A 110 -15.49 22.66 -7.27
C GLU A 110 -16.11 23.78 -6.42
N ASN A 111 -16.33 23.57 -5.12
CA ASN A 111 -16.89 24.59 -4.24
C ASN A 111 -15.90 25.74 -3.97
N ILE A 112 -14.59 25.49 -4.00
CA ILE A 112 -13.58 26.51 -3.71
C ILE A 112 -13.50 27.60 -4.82
N ILE A 113 -13.84 27.26 -6.07
CA ILE A 113 -13.79 28.22 -7.19
C ILE A 113 -15.06 29.09 -7.22
N ASN A 114 -16.23 28.49 -6.97
CA ASN A 114 -17.49 29.21 -6.95
C ASN A 114 -17.70 30.00 -5.64
N ASP A 115 -17.15 29.54 -4.51
CA ASP A 115 -17.26 30.26 -3.23
C ASP A 115 -16.56 31.61 -3.26
N LYS A 116 -15.45 31.79 -3.99
CA LYS A 116 -14.79 33.11 -4.04
C LYS A 116 -15.59 34.19 -4.75
N VAL A 117 -16.53 33.83 -5.62
CA VAL A 117 -17.40 34.78 -6.34
C VAL A 117 -18.73 34.98 -5.60
N VAL A 118 -19.20 33.99 -4.83
CA VAL A 118 -20.50 34.02 -4.12
C VAL A 118 -20.37 34.44 -2.64
N GLN A 119 -19.16 34.47 -2.07
CA GLN A 119 -18.90 34.82 -0.66
C GLN A 119 -19.34 36.22 -0.20
N LYS A 120 -19.84 37.09 -1.08
CA LYS A 120 -20.32 38.42 -0.67
C LYS A 120 -21.81 38.48 -0.30
N GLU A 121 -22.61 37.44 -0.57
CA GLU A 121 -24.08 37.51 -0.35
C GLU A 121 -24.71 36.34 0.44
N ARG A 122 -23.99 35.29 0.83
CA ARG A 122 -24.57 34.13 1.56
C ARG A 122 -23.93 33.87 2.91
N ILE A 123 -24.11 34.80 3.84
CA ILE A 123 -23.62 34.65 5.23
C ILE A 123 -24.49 33.67 6.05
N ASN A 124 -25.62 33.18 5.52
CA ASN A 124 -26.64 32.43 6.29
C ASN A 124 -27.15 31.13 5.62
N GLU A 125 -26.33 30.41 4.87
CA GLU A 125 -26.70 29.05 4.43
C GLU A 125 -25.63 28.08 4.93
N GLN A 126 -25.81 27.64 6.19
CA GLN A 126 -25.09 26.49 6.71
C GLN A 126 -25.39 25.32 5.78
N VAL A 127 -24.41 24.94 4.96
CA VAL A 127 -24.43 23.66 4.23
C VAL A 127 -24.35 22.58 5.30
N PHE A 128 -25.50 22.17 5.84
CA PHE A 128 -25.59 20.98 6.66
C PHE A 128 -25.17 19.82 5.78
N GLU A 129 -24.01 19.22 6.05
CA GLU A 129 -23.76 17.87 5.56
C GLU A 129 -24.89 17.01 6.14
N GLU A 130 -25.84 16.62 5.30
CA GLU A 130 -26.90 15.71 5.73
C GLU A 130 -26.25 14.47 6.35
N ASP A 131 -26.65 14.14 7.57
CA ASP A 131 -26.16 12.95 8.26
C ASP A 131 -26.34 11.74 7.35
N LYS A 132 -25.23 11.02 7.11
CA LYS A 132 -25.25 9.80 6.30
C LYS A 132 -26.15 8.78 6.96
N LYS A 133 -27.04 8.17 6.17
CA LYS A 133 -28.06 7.23 6.68
C LYS A 133 -27.42 6.02 7.37
N GLU A 134 -26.54 5.33 6.64
CA GLU A 134 -25.93 4.08 7.09
C GLU A 134 -24.53 3.94 6.49
N VAL A 135 -23.68 3.13 7.13
CA VAL A 135 -22.32 2.84 6.69
C VAL A 135 -22.26 1.47 6.01
N PHE A 136 -21.80 1.44 4.75
CA PHE A 136 -21.55 0.22 4.00
C PHE A 136 -20.05 -0.05 3.91
N CYS A 137 -19.61 -1.22 4.39
CA CYS A 137 -18.24 -1.68 4.23
C CYS A 137 -18.18 -2.83 3.22
N LEU A 138 -17.61 -2.56 2.05
CA LEU A 138 -17.49 -3.51 0.96
C LEU A 138 -16.16 -4.26 1.05
N ASN A 139 -16.21 -5.59 0.96
CA ASN A 139 -15.00 -6.42 0.96
C ASN A 139 -14.98 -7.35 -0.26
N HIS A 140 -13.87 -7.30 -0.98
CA HIS A 140 -13.67 -7.99 -2.26
C HIS A 140 -13.42 -9.48 -2.06
N GLY A 141 -13.55 -10.24 -3.15
CA GLY A 141 -13.40 -11.69 -3.16
C GLY A 141 -11.95 -12.17 -3.30
N LEU A 142 -11.81 -13.44 -3.66
CA LEU A 142 -10.54 -14.11 -3.85
C LEU A 142 -9.76 -13.52 -5.04
N PHE A 143 -8.48 -13.18 -4.83
CA PHE A 143 -7.59 -12.58 -5.84
C PHE A 143 -8.03 -11.20 -6.36
N GLU A 144 -8.88 -10.50 -5.63
CA GLU A 144 -9.38 -9.17 -6.00
C GLU A 144 -8.76 -8.05 -5.15
N SER A 145 -9.23 -6.82 -5.36
CA SER A 145 -8.87 -5.65 -4.56
C SER A 145 -10.03 -4.64 -4.51
N SER A 146 -9.88 -3.58 -3.72
CA SER A 146 -10.85 -2.49 -3.62
C SER A 146 -11.23 -1.85 -4.96
N ILE A 147 -10.38 -1.96 -5.98
CA ILE A 147 -10.66 -1.40 -7.31
C ILE A 147 -11.93 -2.01 -7.94
N ASN A 148 -12.22 -3.29 -7.70
CA ASN A 148 -13.34 -3.98 -8.36
C ASN A 148 -14.69 -3.30 -8.12
N TYR A 149 -14.82 -2.64 -6.98
CA TYR A 149 -16.02 -1.92 -6.58
C TYR A 149 -16.20 -0.57 -7.27
N THR A 150 -15.18 -0.05 -7.96
CA THR A 150 -15.24 1.23 -8.66
C THR A 150 -15.00 1.12 -10.17
N CYS A 151 -14.54 -0.03 -10.68
CA CYS A 151 -14.17 -0.25 -12.09
C CYS A 151 -15.19 0.21 -13.14
N LYS A 152 -16.49 0.18 -12.86
CA LYS A 152 -17.55 0.55 -13.83
C LYS A 152 -17.90 2.04 -13.79
N GLY A 153 -17.07 2.88 -13.15
CA GLY A 153 -17.38 4.29 -12.91
C GLY A 153 -18.70 4.42 -12.15
N TYR A 154 -19.51 5.43 -12.47
CA TYR A 154 -20.80 5.71 -11.82
C TYR A 154 -21.80 4.53 -11.80
N ASN A 155 -21.65 3.54 -12.68
CA ASN A 155 -22.49 2.33 -12.68
C ASN A 155 -22.03 1.27 -11.66
N SER A 156 -20.97 1.53 -10.90
CA SER A 156 -20.51 0.61 -9.87
C SER A 156 -21.37 0.71 -8.62
N LEU A 157 -21.57 -0.43 -7.95
CA LEU A 157 -22.37 -0.54 -6.73
C LEU A 157 -22.03 0.55 -5.70
N THR A 158 -20.74 0.82 -5.52
CA THR A 158 -20.24 1.80 -4.55
C THR A 158 -20.77 3.20 -4.79
N PHE A 159 -20.83 3.63 -6.05
CA PHE A 159 -21.36 4.96 -6.38
C PHE A 159 -22.87 5.00 -6.28
N GLN A 160 -23.57 3.91 -6.62
CA GLN A 160 -25.02 3.82 -6.43
C GLN A 160 -25.41 3.94 -4.96
N ILE A 161 -24.69 3.24 -4.07
CA ILE A 161 -24.89 3.34 -2.62
C ILE A 161 -24.56 4.76 -2.13
N PHE A 162 -23.43 5.33 -2.56
CA PHE A 162 -23.01 6.67 -2.17
C PHE A 162 -24.01 7.76 -2.62
N SER A 163 -24.53 7.66 -3.85
CA SER A 163 -25.55 8.57 -4.39
C SER A 163 -26.88 8.50 -3.64
N ASN A 164 -27.18 7.40 -2.96
CA ASN A 164 -28.37 7.25 -2.11
C ASN A 164 -28.19 7.81 -0.67
N ASN A 165 -27.14 8.62 -0.46
CA ASN A 165 -26.77 9.26 0.80
C ASN A 165 -26.33 8.30 1.91
N HIS A 166 -25.63 7.22 1.53
CA HIS A 166 -24.95 6.33 2.47
C HIS A 166 -23.45 6.62 2.51
N ASP A 167 -22.82 6.28 3.63
CA ASP A 167 -21.37 6.32 3.77
C ASP A 167 -20.77 5.01 3.23
N VAL A 168 -19.74 5.09 2.39
CA VAL A 168 -19.21 3.92 1.70
C VAL A 168 -17.72 3.77 1.93
N TRP A 169 -17.38 2.62 2.52
CA TRP A 169 -16.04 2.18 2.80
C TRP A 169 -15.74 0.94 1.97
N ILE A 170 -14.53 0.88 1.43
CA ILE A 170 -14.03 -0.23 0.64
C ILE A 170 -12.77 -0.76 1.32
N SER A 171 -12.86 -2.01 1.75
CA SER A 171 -11.80 -2.67 2.52
C SER A 171 -10.89 -3.51 1.62
N ASN A 172 -9.64 -3.66 2.07
CA ASN A 172 -8.66 -4.52 1.43
C ASN A 172 -8.22 -5.65 2.36
N ASN A 173 -8.12 -6.85 1.78
CA ASN A 173 -7.67 -8.06 2.42
C ASN A 173 -6.17 -8.16 2.19
N ARG A 174 -5.50 -8.83 3.11
CA ARG A 174 -4.05 -9.00 3.09
C ARG A 174 -3.60 -9.73 1.84
N GLY A 175 -2.51 -9.24 1.24
CA GLY A 175 -1.86 -9.91 0.11
C GLY A 175 -2.14 -9.28 -1.25
N ASN A 176 -2.99 -8.25 -1.33
CA ASN A 176 -3.15 -7.44 -2.54
C ASN A 176 -2.22 -6.20 -2.52
N ASN A 177 -2.17 -5.47 -3.64
CA ASN A 177 -1.29 -4.31 -3.84
C ASN A 177 -1.53 -3.14 -2.88
N PHE A 178 -2.71 -3.07 -2.24
CA PHE A 178 -3.09 -2.03 -1.29
C PHE A 178 -2.79 -2.42 0.17
N THR A 179 -2.00 -3.47 0.36
CA THR A 179 -1.61 -3.94 1.68
C THR A 179 -0.10 -4.17 1.76
N GLN A 180 0.47 -3.97 2.93
CA GLN A 180 1.90 -4.12 3.13
C GLN A 180 2.22 -4.74 4.49
N TYR A 181 3.12 -5.72 4.52
CA TYR A 181 3.69 -6.17 5.77
C TYR A 181 4.74 -5.16 6.26
N VAL A 182 4.39 -4.41 7.30
CA VAL A 182 5.28 -3.42 7.94
C VAL A 182 6.07 -4.03 9.09
N GLY A 183 5.64 -5.18 9.60
CA GLY A 183 6.24 -5.86 10.72
C GLY A 183 5.47 -5.65 12.02
N LYS A 184 5.34 -6.74 12.79
CA LYS A 184 4.54 -6.82 14.02
C LYS A 184 4.81 -5.69 15.02
N ASN A 185 6.08 -5.34 15.27
CA ASN A 185 6.40 -4.27 16.21
C ASN A 185 5.90 -2.90 15.77
N ILE A 186 5.98 -2.58 14.46
CA ILE A 186 5.56 -1.28 13.93
C ILE A 186 4.04 -1.19 13.99
N ALA A 187 3.35 -2.24 13.53
CA ALA A 187 1.89 -2.31 13.56
C ALA A 187 1.33 -2.22 14.99
N ILE A 188 1.89 -2.96 15.95
CA ILE A 188 1.45 -2.89 17.36
C ILE A 188 1.69 -1.49 17.95
N ASN A 189 2.83 -0.87 17.66
CA ASN A 189 3.09 0.49 18.14
C ASN A 189 2.06 1.47 17.59
N LYS A 190 1.68 1.34 16.31
CA LYS A 190 0.61 2.14 15.70
C LYS A 190 -0.76 1.88 16.31
N LEU A 191 -1.08 0.62 16.58
CA LEU A 191 -2.33 0.26 17.24
C LEU A 191 -2.42 0.88 18.65
N ARG A 192 -1.33 0.90 19.40
CA ARG A 192 -1.26 1.51 20.74
C ARG A 192 -1.42 3.02 20.76
N GLU A 193 -1.30 3.70 19.62
CA GLU A 193 -1.60 5.14 19.52
C GLU A 193 -3.13 5.38 19.65
N ASN A 194 -3.96 4.42 19.24
CA ASN A 194 -5.41 4.59 19.10
C ASN A 194 -6.26 3.66 19.99
N TYR A 195 -5.67 2.58 20.53
CA TYR A 195 -6.39 1.54 21.27
C TYR A 195 -5.76 1.25 22.63
N THR A 196 -6.59 0.90 23.61
CA THR A 196 -6.14 0.50 24.93
C THR A 196 -5.53 -0.90 24.91
N GLU A 197 -4.73 -1.26 25.93
CA GLU A 197 -4.21 -2.62 26.02
C GLU A 197 -5.30 -3.68 26.24
N GLU A 198 -6.50 -3.29 26.64
CA GLU A 198 -7.66 -4.20 26.74
C GLU A 198 -8.26 -4.48 25.36
N ASP A 199 -8.52 -3.43 24.57
CA ASP A 199 -8.98 -3.58 23.17
C ASP A 199 -8.02 -4.45 22.35
N LEU A 200 -6.71 -4.26 22.55
CA LEU A 200 -5.70 -5.05 21.86
C LEU A 200 -5.72 -6.53 22.29
N ARG A 201 -6.03 -6.83 23.56
CA ARG A 201 -6.21 -8.22 24.01
C ARG A 201 -7.43 -8.86 23.36
N ASP A 202 -8.52 -8.12 23.22
CA ASP A 202 -9.75 -8.58 22.56
C ASP A 202 -9.54 -8.83 21.07
N LEU A 203 -8.68 -8.03 20.43
CA LEU A 203 -8.19 -8.27 19.06
C LEU A 203 -7.21 -9.45 18.94
N GLY A 204 -6.87 -10.12 20.05
CA GLY A 204 -6.03 -11.31 20.09
C GLY A 204 -4.54 -11.06 20.32
N LEU A 205 -4.14 -9.86 20.79
CA LEU A 205 -2.74 -9.57 21.11
C LEU A 205 -2.33 -10.26 22.42
N ASN A 206 -1.51 -11.32 22.32
CA ASN A 206 -0.97 -12.01 23.49
C ASN A 206 0.42 -11.48 23.88
N ILE A 207 0.45 -10.56 24.85
CA ILE A 207 1.65 -9.88 25.36
C ILE A 207 2.73 -10.88 25.85
N LYS A 208 2.33 -11.97 26.52
CA LYS A 208 3.28 -12.96 27.07
C LYS A 208 4.01 -13.69 25.94
N SER A 209 3.27 -14.13 24.92
CA SER A 209 3.85 -14.79 23.75
C SER A 209 4.84 -13.88 23.00
N ASP A 210 4.52 -12.59 22.92
CA ASP A 210 5.35 -11.60 22.23
C ASP A 210 6.66 -11.31 22.95
N GLN A 211 6.64 -11.28 24.29
CA GLN A 211 7.86 -11.16 25.10
C GLN A 211 8.78 -12.37 24.89
N ILE A 212 8.22 -13.58 24.92
CA ILE A 212 8.97 -14.83 24.65
C ILE A 212 9.58 -14.80 23.25
N GLU A 213 8.82 -14.37 22.23
CA GLU A 213 9.33 -14.28 20.86
C GLU A 213 10.47 -13.25 20.75
N LYS A 214 10.35 -12.11 21.41
CA LYS A 214 11.41 -11.07 21.48
C LYS A 214 12.67 -11.63 22.12
N GLU A 215 12.57 -12.38 23.21
CA GLU A 215 13.71 -13.04 23.86
C GLU A 215 14.38 -14.08 22.95
N MET A 216 13.58 -14.94 22.32
CA MET A 216 14.03 -15.95 21.37
C MET A 216 14.80 -15.31 20.21
N ARG A 217 14.30 -14.20 19.65
CA ARG A 217 14.98 -13.42 18.60
C ARG A 217 16.31 -12.84 19.08
N LYS A 218 16.38 -12.28 20.31
CA LYS A 218 17.63 -11.78 20.92
C LYS A 218 18.65 -12.90 21.07
N LYS A 219 18.25 -14.08 21.59
CA LYS A 219 19.11 -15.27 21.71
C LYS A 219 19.64 -15.74 20.34
N LYS A 220 18.79 -15.81 19.31
CA LYS A 220 19.20 -16.14 17.92
C LYS A 220 20.22 -15.13 17.35
N LYS A 221 20.01 -13.83 17.55
CA LYS A 221 20.96 -12.77 17.11
C LYS A 221 22.32 -12.90 17.80
N LYS A 222 22.35 -13.14 19.12
CA LYS A 222 23.60 -13.39 19.88
C LYS A 222 24.35 -14.61 19.34
N LYS A 223 23.66 -15.73 19.08
CA LYS A 223 24.26 -16.93 18.46
C LYS A 223 24.84 -16.64 17.07
N LYS A 224 24.13 -15.92 16.20
CA LYS A 224 24.63 -15.51 14.86
C LYS A 224 25.89 -14.64 14.97
N LYS A 225 25.94 -13.66 15.88
CA LYS A 225 27.14 -12.82 16.11
C LYS A 225 28.34 -13.67 16.58
N LYS A 226 28.14 -14.62 17.50
CA LYS A 226 29.20 -15.55 17.95
C LYS A 226 29.74 -16.40 16.79
N LYS A 227 28.86 -16.94 15.94
CA LYS A 227 29.27 -17.72 14.73
C LYS A 227 30.07 -16.85 13.75
N LYS A 228 29.65 -15.61 13.46
CA LYS A 228 30.40 -14.68 12.60
C LYS A 228 31.80 -14.38 13.16
N LYS A 229 31.92 -14.13 14.47
CA LYS A 229 33.23 -13.92 15.12
C LYS A 229 34.14 -15.14 15.00
N LYS A 230 33.63 -16.36 15.21
CA LYS A 230 34.40 -17.60 15.03
C LYS A 230 34.85 -17.79 13.57
N LYS A 231 33.99 -17.49 12.59
CA LYS A 231 34.34 -17.57 11.16
C LYS A 231 35.45 -16.59 10.79
N LYS A 232 35.34 -15.33 11.23
CA LYS A 232 36.36 -14.29 11.01
C LYS A 232 37.70 -14.66 11.65
N LYS A 233 37.70 -15.23 12.86
CA LYS A 233 38.93 -15.77 13.48
C LYS A 233 39.57 -16.87 12.64
N LYS A 234 38.80 -17.88 12.18
CA LYS A 234 39.33 -18.95 11.32
C LYS A 234 39.93 -18.43 10.01
N GLU A 235 39.33 -17.39 9.44
CA GLU A 235 39.78 -16.75 8.19
C GLU A 235 41.10 -15.99 8.38
N ILE A 236 41.29 -15.33 9.53
CA ILE A 236 42.57 -14.69 9.91
C ILE A 236 43.66 -15.75 10.08
N TYR A 237 43.41 -16.83 10.82
CA TYR A 237 44.39 -17.91 11.00
C TYR A 237 44.78 -18.57 9.66
N ARG A 238 43.82 -18.75 8.74
CA ARG A 238 44.10 -19.24 7.39
C ARG A 238 45.03 -18.31 6.62
N HIS A 239 44.74 -17.00 6.59
CA HIS A 239 45.62 -16.04 5.92
C HIS A 239 47.02 -16.02 6.53
N ALA A 240 47.14 -15.98 7.85
CA ALA A 240 48.44 -15.98 8.53
C ALA A 240 49.27 -17.24 8.19
N TYR A 241 48.63 -18.41 8.15
CA TYR A 241 49.30 -19.67 7.78
C TYR A 241 49.71 -19.69 6.29
N THR A 242 48.87 -19.17 5.40
CA THR A 242 49.21 -19.02 3.97
C THR A 242 50.41 -18.08 3.77
N TYR A 243 50.45 -16.94 4.45
CA TYR A 243 51.60 -16.02 4.42
C TYR A 243 52.87 -16.65 4.97
N TYR A 244 52.76 -17.42 6.06
CA TYR A 244 53.89 -18.16 6.61
C TYR A 244 54.44 -19.19 5.62
N ILE A 245 53.58 -19.99 4.96
CA ILE A 245 54.03 -20.91 3.91
C ILE A 245 54.75 -20.17 2.78
N ILE A 246 54.20 -19.05 2.28
CA ILE A 246 54.79 -18.27 1.19
C ILE A 246 56.18 -17.70 1.56
N LEU A 247 56.38 -17.26 2.81
CA LEU A 247 57.65 -16.66 3.24
C LEU A 247 58.77 -17.69 3.48
N TYR A 248 58.42 -18.96 3.67
CA TYR A 248 59.36 -20.03 4.02
C TYR A 248 59.38 -21.18 2.98
N SER A 249 58.84 -20.94 1.79
CA SER A 249 58.97 -21.81 0.59
C SER A 249 59.90 -21.16 -0.41
#